data_AF-A0A1H9PF28-F1
#
_entry.id   AF-A0A1H9PF28-F1
#
_cell.length_a   1.000
_cell.length_b   1.000
_cell.length_c   1.000
_cell.angle_alpha   90.00
_cell.angle_beta   90.00
_cell.angle_gamma   90.00
#
_symmetry.space_group_name_H-M   'P 1'
#
loop_
_entity.id
_entity.type
_entity.pdbx_description
1 polymer ?
#
loop_
_entity_poly.entity_id
_entity_poly.type
_entity_poly.pdbx_seq_one_letter_code
_entity_poly.pdbx_strand_id
1 'polypeptide(L)'
;MPREPFDPPRLTMARRLAGNGVGELSERVGADVEAFELGQVHPGADVQRELARALDVPVAFFQPGRPRLHLDLARTSLPRGAEQTAAAVELLWEVLCEVRQHVDLPVARFGPPTFPTALARRVRAAWGVDAGPLPNLIGHLEDQGVLVALVPQTSCAADLPGNTVIGVVATMSLVERRWAVAEQFGHLLSGSGHASATAFAAELLMPADALACAGRDPVEVAARFGVPVDRLTRRARALGIRLRTVAGDGGVAEDSGVADGGAADAPEALLEATRMAFADPVPELAAALRVRPRAIAGLLGVVPATVGRHLTAVR
;
A
#
# COMPACT_ATOMS: atom_id res chain seq x y z
N MET A 1 2.49 -9.53 -42.99
CA MET A 1 2.97 -8.60 -41.94
C MET A 1 3.11 -9.42 -40.67
N PRO A 2 4.28 -9.45 -40.02
CA PRO A 2 4.43 -10.21 -38.77
C PRO A 2 3.51 -9.61 -37.72
N ARG A 3 2.71 -10.46 -37.07
CA ARG A 3 1.81 -10.07 -35.98
C ARG A 3 2.65 -9.51 -34.83
N GLU A 4 2.35 -8.31 -34.37
CA GLU A 4 3.00 -7.73 -33.19
C GLU A 4 2.77 -8.64 -31.96
N PRO A 5 3.74 -8.80 -31.06
CA PRO A 5 3.56 -9.62 -29.86
C PRO A 5 2.50 -9.02 -28.92
N PHE A 6 1.56 -9.85 -28.45
CA PHE A 6 0.49 -9.46 -27.52
C PHE A 6 0.18 -10.60 -26.54
N ASP A 7 -0.01 -10.28 -25.27
CA ASP A 7 -0.29 -11.20 -24.16
C ASP A 7 -1.62 -10.80 -23.49
N PRO A 8 -2.72 -11.57 -23.69
CA PRO A 8 -4.05 -11.20 -23.20
C PRO A 8 -4.13 -10.84 -21.71
N PRO A 9 -3.49 -11.58 -20.78
CA PRO A 9 -3.43 -11.18 -19.37
C PRO A 9 -2.78 -9.81 -19.10
N ARG A 10 -1.90 -9.31 -19.96
CA ARG A 10 -1.38 -7.93 -19.83
C ARG A 10 -2.49 -6.91 -20.08
N LEU A 11 -3.33 -7.13 -21.09
CA LEU A 11 -4.49 -6.27 -21.29
C LEU A 11 -5.40 -6.27 -20.05
N THR A 12 -5.70 -7.45 -19.50
CA THR A 12 -6.49 -7.59 -18.26
C THR A 12 -5.88 -6.80 -17.10
N MET A 13 -4.57 -6.94 -16.89
CA MET A 13 -3.86 -6.19 -15.85
C MET A 13 -3.91 -4.68 -16.07
N ALA A 14 -3.66 -4.18 -17.28
CA ALA A 14 -3.72 -2.75 -17.59
C ALA A 14 -5.12 -2.18 -17.41
N ARG A 15 -6.15 -2.91 -17.84
CA ARG A 15 -7.55 -2.54 -17.62
C ARG A 15 -7.87 -2.41 -16.14
N ARG A 16 -7.49 -3.41 -15.32
CA ARG A 16 -7.69 -3.41 -13.87
C ARG A 16 -6.93 -2.26 -13.19
N LEU A 17 -5.67 -2.01 -13.55
CA LEU A 17 -4.89 -0.86 -13.04
C LEU A 17 -5.56 0.48 -13.31
N ALA A 18 -6.18 0.63 -14.48
CA ALA A 18 -6.91 1.84 -14.86
C ALA A 18 -8.31 1.92 -14.21
N GLY A 19 -8.79 0.86 -13.56
CA GLY A 19 -10.12 0.80 -12.95
C GLY A 19 -11.27 0.71 -13.96
N ASN A 20 -11.01 0.32 -15.21
CA ASN A 20 -12.03 0.29 -16.25
C ASN A 20 -12.78 -1.06 -16.25
N GLY A 21 -14.10 -1.02 -16.44
CA GLY A 21 -14.87 -2.20 -16.81
C GLY A 21 -14.52 -2.68 -18.22
N VAL A 22 -14.74 -3.97 -18.51
CA VAL A 22 -14.55 -4.52 -19.87
C VAL A 22 -15.45 -3.80 -20.88
N GLY A 23 -16.75 -3.67 -20.55
CA GLY A 23 -17.73 -3.00 -21.41
C GLY A 23 -17.38 -1.53 -21.69
N GLU A 24 -17.07 -0.77 -20.64
CA GLU A 24 -16.65 0.64 -20.74
C GLU A 24 -15.41 0.80 -21.66
N LEU A 25 -14.40 -0.07 -21.51
CA LEU A 25 -13.22 -0.02 -22.36
C LEU A 25 -13.54 -0.40 -23.81
N SER A 26 -14.40 -1.40 -24.03
CA SER A 26 -14.82 -1.84 -25.36
C SER A 26 -15.51 -0.73 -26.13
N GLU A 27 -16.44 -0.02 -25.48
CA GLU A 27 -17.13 1.15 -26.04
C GLU A 27 -16.13 2.26 -26.37
N ARG A 28 -15.22 2.59 -25.44
CA ARG A 28 -14.25 3.66 -25.62
C ARG A 28 -13.27 3.42 -26.76
N VAL A 29 -12.84 2.17 -27.00
CA VAL A 29 -11.89 1.80 -28.07
C VAL A 29 -12.61 1.43 -29.37
N GLY A 30 -13.92 1.14 -29.31
CA GLY A 30 -14.70 0.62 -30.45
C GLY A 30 -14.28 -0.79 -30.87
N ALA A 31 -13.94 -1.66 -29.90
CA ALA A 31 -13.47 -3.03 -30.17
C ALA A 31 -13.89 -4.00 -29.06
N ASP A 32 -13.93 -5.29 -29.38
CA ASP A 32 -14.30 -6.34 -28.41
C ASP A 32 -13.11 -6.68 -27.48
N VAL A 33 -13.00 -5.93 -26.37
CA VAL A 33 -11.94 -6.14 -25.38
C VAL A 33 -12.05 -7.51 -24.71
N GLU A 34 -13.26 -8.01 -24.49
CA GLU A 34 -13.48 -9.33 -23.88
C GLU A 34 -12.84 -10.43 -24.73
N ALA A 35 -13.08 -10.43 -26.04
CA ALA A 35 -12.46 -11.38 -26.96
C ALA A 35 -10.93 -11.28 -26.96
N PHE A 36 -10.38 -10.08 -26.76
CA PHE A 36 -8.93 -9.88 -26.63
C PHE A 36 -8.39 -10.45 -25.33
N GLU A 37 -9.03 -10.20 -24.18
CA GLU A 37 -8.60 -10.70 -22.87
C GLU A 37 -8.70 -12.23 -22.76
N LEU A 38 -9.68 -12.83 -23.44
CA LEU A 38 -9.84 -14.29 -23.54
C LEU A 38 -8.87 -14.93 -24.54
N GLY A 39 -8.12 -14.13 -25.31
CA GLY A 39 -7.18 -14.63 -26.33
C GLY A 39 -7.86 -15.18 -27.59
N GLN A 40 -9.16 -14.98 -27.75
CA GLN A 40 -9.93 -15.44 -28.91
C GLN A 40 -9.59 -14.64 -30.16
N VAL A 41 -9.36 -13.33 -30.01
CA VAL A 41 -8.94 -12.42 -31.08
C VAL A 41 -7.70 -11.69 -30.61
N HIS A 42 -6.76 -11.45 -31.53
CA HIS A 42 -5.61 -10.63 -31.22
C HIS A 42 -5.82 -9.26 -31.86
N PRO A 43 -5.59 -8.17 -31.12
CA PRO A 43 -5.75 -6.84 -31.65
C PRO A 43 -4.64 -6.51 -32.67
N GLY A 44 -5.02 -5.84 -33.75
CA GLY A 44 -4.07 -5.24 -34.69
C GLY A 44 -3.29 -4.07 -34.06
N ALA A 45 -2.23 -3.61 -34.72
CA ALA A 45 -1.34 -2.56 -34.19
C ALA A 45 -2.08 -1.25 -33.86
N ASP A 46 -3.05 -0.87 -34.69
CA ASP A 46 -3.86 0.34 -34.48
C ASP A 46 -4.70 0.25 -33.20
N VAL A 47 -5.36 -0.90 -33.00
CA VAL A 47 -6.14 -1.19 -31.79
C VAL A 47 -5.24 -1.24 -30.56
N GLN A 48 -4.05 -1.84 -30.65
CA GLN A 48 -3.10 -1.84 -29.52
C GLN A 48 -2.66 -0.43 -29.14
N ARG A 49 -2.44 0.47 -30.10
CA ARG A 49 -2.11 1.88 -29.81
C ARG A 49 -3.26 2.60 -29.11
N GLU A 50 -4.49 2.35 -29.55
CA GLU A 50 -5.68 2.94 -28.92
C GLU A 50 -5.86 2.41 -27.48
N LEU A 51 -5.77 1.10 -27.27
CA LEU A 51 -5.77 0.49 -25.93
C LEU A 51 -4.69 1.11 -25.02
N ALA A 52 -3.47 1.30 -25.54
CA ALA A 52 -2.37 1.86 -24.76
C ALA A 52 -2.64 3.31 -24.32
N ARG A 53 -3.22 4.13 -25.21
CA ARG A 53 -3.63 5.51 -24.90
C ARG A 53 -4.75 5.53 -23.86
N ALA A 54 -5.80 4.76 -24.08
CA ALA A 54 -6.95 4.65 -23.19
C ALA A 54 -6.57 4.18 -21.76
N LEU A 55 -5.52 3.36 -21.61
CA LEU A 55 -5.10 2.78 -20.32
C LEU A 55 -3.88 3.52 -19.68
N ASP A 56 -3.37 4.59 -20.31
CA ASP A 56 -2.02 5.18 -20.12
C ASP A 56 -0.92 4.15 -19.78
N VAL A 57 -0.72 3.23 -20.70
CA VAL A 57 0.43 2.33 -20.69
C VAL A 57 1.19 2.45 -22.01
N PRO A 58 2.48 2.12 -22.08
CA PRO A 58 3.16 1.99 -23.37
C PRO A 58 2.57 0.79 -24.14
N VAL A 59 2.61 0.81 -25.48
CA VAL A 59 2.17 -0.35 -26.32
C VAL A 59 2.93 -1.63 -25.91
N ALA A 60 4.23 -1.49 -25.62
CA ALA A 60 5.08 -2.55 -25.13
C ALA A 60 4.59 -3.21 -23.83
N PHE A 61 3.71 -2.57 -23.04
CA PHE A 61 3.09 -3.18 -21.85
C PHE A 61 2.36 -4.49 -22.18
N PHE A 62 1.74 -4.57 -23.36
CA PHE A 62 0.97 -5.73 -23.80
C PHE A 62 1.81 -6.90 -24.29
N GLN A 63 3.13 -6.74 -24.36
CA GLN A 63 4.01 -7.79 -24.88
C GLN A 63 4.34 -8.81 -23.77
N PRO A 64 4.59 -10.09 -24.13
CA PRO A 64 5.03 -11.10 -23.18
C PRO A 64 6.48 -10.85 -22.74
N GLY A 65 6.94 -11.63 -21.75
CA GLY A 65 8.34 -11.71 -21.33
C GLY A 65 8.66 -11.09 -19.97
N ARG A 66 7.74 -10.34 -19.37
CA ARG A 66 7.84 -9.91 -17.97
C ARG A 66 7.32 -11.02 -17.03
N PRO A 67 7.83 -11.13 -15.80
CA PRO A 67 7.23 -12.02 -14.80
C PRO A 67 5.77 -11.62 -14.55
N ARG A 68 4.92 -12.57 -14.18
CA ARG A 68 3.50 -12.32 -13.89
C ARG A 68 3.08 -13.13 -12.67
N LEU A 69 2.33 -12.49 -11.79
CA LEU A 69 1.64 -13.13 -10.69
C LEU A 69 0.14 -12.93 -10.90
N HIS A 70 -0.63 -14.01 -10.81
CA HIS A 70 -2.05 -13.93 -10.53
C HIS A 70 -2.22 -14.04 -9.02
N LEU A 71 -2.81 -13.02 -8.39
CA LEU A 71 -2.94 -13.03 -6.93
C LEU A 71 -3.89 -14.11 -6.44
N ASP A 72 -3.42 -14.93 -5.50
CA ASP A 72 -4.30 -15.77 -4.70
C ASP A 72 -4.95 -14.91 -3.61
N LEU A 73 -6.22 -14.55 -3.81
CA LEU A 73 -6.96 -13.69 -2.88
C LEU A 73 -7.05 -14.27 -1.47
N ALA A 74 -6.93 -15.60 -1.30
CA ALA A 74 -6.94 -16.25 0.02
C ALA A 74 -5.71 -15.89 0.86
N ARG A 75 -4.60 -15.51 0.21
CA ARG A 75 -3.35 -15.05 0.85
C ARG A 75 -3.30 -13.53 0.97
N THR A 76 -4.45 -12.86 0.84
CA THR A 76 -4.57 -11.41 0.96
C THR A 76 -5.75 -11.05 1.85
N SER A 77 -5.74 -9.83 2.38
CA SER A 77 -6.90 -9.26 3.07
C SER A 77 -7.83 -8.46 2.14
N LEU A 78 -7.62 -8.53 0.82
CA LEU A 78 -8.38 -7.74 -0.13
C LEU A 78 -9.84 -8.20 -0.15
N PRO A 79 -10.82 -7.28 -0.05
CA PRO A 79 -12.21 -7.63 -0.25
C PRO A 79 -12.45 -7.98 -1.73
N ARG A 80 -13.50 -8.77 -1.97
CA ARG A 80 -13.98 -9.03 -3.35
C ARG A 80 -14.30 -7.71 -4.04
N GLY A 81 -13.89 -7.59 -5.31
CA GLY A 81 -14.12 -6.38 -6.10
C GLY A 81 -13.00 -5.32 -6.01
N ALA A 82 -11.98 -5.50 -5.17
CA ALA A 82 -10.82 -4.60 -5.12
C ALA A 82 -9.82 -4.83 -6.28
N GLU A 83 -10.33 -4.91 -7.51
CA GLU A 83 -9.59 -5.36 -8.69
C GLU A 83 -8.43 -4.44 -9.06
N GLN A 84 -8.60 -3.12 -8.88
CA GLN A 84 -7.55 -2.14 -9.16
C GLN A 84 -6.38 -2.29 -8.19
N THR A 85 -6.66 -2.49 -6.90
CA THR A 85 -5.60 -2.73 -5.91
C THR A 85 -4.92 -4.07 -6.13
N ALA A 86 -5.68 -5.12 -6.45
CA ALA A 86 -5.10 -6.42 -6.77
C ALA A 86 -4.12 -6.30 -7.95
N ALA A 87 -4.49 -5.64 -9.05
CA ALA A 87 -3.56 -5.42 -10.16
C ALA A 87 -2.35 -4.54 -9.78
N ALA A 88 -2.51 -3.56 -8.87
CA ALA A 88 -1.39 -2.76 -8.36
C ALA A 88 -0.41 -3.61 -7.53
N VAL A 89 -0.92 -4.55 -6.73
CA VAL A 89 -0.09 -5.50 -5.96
C VAL A 89 0.59 -6.52 -6.90
N GLU A 90 -0.07 -6.97 -7.98
CA GLU A 90 0.56 -7.80 -9.02
C GLU A 90 1.71 -7.03 -9.69
N LEU A 91 1.52 -5.74 -10.01
CA LEU A 91 2.58 -4.88 -10.55
C LEU A 91 3.72 -4.68 -9.56
N LEU A 92 3.38 -4.47 -8.29
CA LEU A 92 4.37 -4.35 -7.22
C LEU A 92 5.21 -5.61 -7.14
N TRP A 93 4.61 -6.81 -7.26
CA TRP A 93 5.39 -8.04 -7.30
C TRP A 93 6.37 -8.09 -8.47
N GLU A 94 6.00 -7.59 -9.66
CA GLU A 94 6.94 -7.47 -10.78
C GLU A 94 8.11 -6.51 -10.45
N VAL A 95 7.84 -5.39 -9.77
CA VAL A 95 8.90 -4.49 -9.25
C VAL A 95 9.82 -5.26 -8.29
N LEU A 96 9.25 -6.04 -7.37
CA LEU A 96 10.05 -6.83 -6.42
C LEU A 96 10.90 -7.89 -7.14
N CYS A 97 10.38 -8.53 -8.19
CA CYS A 97 11.17 -9.47 -9.00
C CYS A 97 12.39 -8.78 -9.61
N GLU A 98 12.23 -7.60 -10.22
CA GLU A 98 13.33 -6.83 -10.80
C GLU A 98 14.34 -6.39 -9.73
N VAL A 99 13.87 -5.87 -8.58
CA VAL A 99 14.76 -5.44 -7.48
C VAL A 99 15.57 -6.61 -6.93
N ARG A 100 14.95 -7.79 -6.78
CA ARG A 100 15.62 -8.99 -6.25
C ARG A 100 16.75 -9.53 -7.11
N GLN A 101 16.81 -9.15 -8.39
CA GLN A 101 17.95 -9.50 -9.24
C GLN A 101 19.24 -8.80 -8.78
N HIS A 102 19.12 -7.74 -7.98
CA HIS A 102 20.24 -6.90 -7.55
C HIS A 102 20.42 -6.85 -6.02
N VAL A 103 19.36 -7.07 -5.23
CA VAL A 103 19.38 -6.90 -3.77
C VAL A 103 18.61 -8.04 -3.09
N ASP A 104 19.13 -8.57 -1.99
CA ASP A 104 18.37 -9.47 -1.12
C ASP A 104 17.31 -8.67 -0.34
N LEU A 105 16.04 -8.98 -0.61
CA LEU A 105 14.94 -8.36 0.13
C LEU A 105 14.63 -9.17 1.39
N PRO A 106 14.29 -8.49 2.50
CA PRO A 106 14.00 -9.18 3.74
C PRO A 106 12.71 -10.02 3.59
N VAL A 107 12.68 -11.16 4.28
CA VAL A 107 11.56 -12.10 4.28
C VAL A 107 10.97 -12.13 5.67
N ALA A 108 9.73 -11.70 5.80
CA ALA A 108 9.03 -11.78 7.07
C ALA A 108 8.76 -13.23 7.48
N ARG A 109 8.99 -13.51 8.76
CA ARG A 109 8.61 -14.77 9.40
C ARG A 109 7.73 -14.48 10.58
N PHE A 110 6.46 -14.85 10.47
CA PHE A 110 5.51 -14.73 11.55
C PHE A 110 5.24 -16.08 12.19
N GLY A 111 5.14 -16.08 13.52
CA GLY A 111 4.70 -17.24 14.28
C GLY A 111 3.20 -17.51 14.11
N PRO A 112 2.69 -18.62 14.68
CA PRO A 112 1.29 -18.99 14.56
C PRO A 112 0.36 -17.93 15.21
N PRO A 113 -0.86 -17.75 14.67
CA PRO A 113 -1.79 -16.74 15.16
C PRO A 113 -2.17 -17.02 16.62
N THR A 114 -2.15 -15.98 17.47
CA THR A 114 -2.68 -16.03 18.85
C THR A 114 -3.81 -15.02 19.05
N PHE A 115 -4.47 -15.01 20.22
CA PHE A 115 -5.52 -14.02 20.52
C PHE A 115 -5.03 -12.58 20.23
N PRO A 116 -5.86 -11.72 19.59
CA PRO A 116 -5.40 -10.47 18.97
C PRO A 116 -4.75 -9.51 19.97
N THR A 117 -5.34 -9.36 21.16
CA THR A 117 -4.83 -8.45 22.20
C THR A 117 -3.54 -8.96 22.84
N ALA A 118 -3.48 -10.24 23.19
CA ALA A 118 -2.25 -10.87 23.67
C ALA A 118 -1.13 -10.82 22.61
N LEU A 119 -1.49 -10.96 21.33
CA LEU A 119 -0.53 -10.85 20.23
C LEU A 119 0.04 -9.43 20.13
N ALA A 120 -0.79 -8.39 20.18
CA ALA A 120 -0.34 -7.01 20.16
C ALA A 120 0.65 -6.71 21.30
N ARG A 121 0.35 -7.16 22.53
CA ARG A 121 1.28 -7.00 23.66
C ARG A 121 2.59 -7.76 23.47
N ARG A 122 2.54 -8.98 22.92
CA ARG A 122 3.75 -9.75 22.59
C ARG A 122 4.59 -9.07 21.51
N VAL A 123 3.97 -8.50 20.48
CA VAL A 123 4.67 -7.74 19.44
C VAL A 123 5.38 -6.55 20.08
N ARG A 124 4.69 -5.76 20.92
CA ARG A 124 5.31 -4.62 21.61
C ARG A 124 6.48 -5.02 22.49
N ALA A 125 6.34 -6.10 23.26
CA ALA A 125 7.43 -6.65 24.06
C ALA A 125 8.62 -7.09 23.19
N ALA A 126 8.36 -7.70 22.03
CA ALA A 126 9.43 -8.12 21.11
C ALA A 126 10.16 -6.92 20.48
N TRP A 127 9.46 -5.81 20.26
CA TRP A 127 10.04 -4.56 19.77
C TRP A 127 10.64 -3.70 20.90
N GLY A 128 10.56 -4.12 22.16
CA GLY A 128 11.08 -3.36 23.29
C GLY A 128 10.36 -2.03 23.52
N VAL A 129 9.06 -1.96 23.18
CA VAL A 129 8.26 -0.74 23.31
C VAL A 129 7.45 -0.79 24.60
N ASP A 130 7.68 0.19 25.47
CA ASP A 130 6.97 0.35 26.75
C ASP A 130 5.48 0.68 26.57
N ALA A 131 4.71 0.73 27.65
CA ALA A 131 3.33 1.24 27.60
C ALA A 131 3.28 2.68 27.06
N GLY A 132 2.37 2.97 26.11
CA GLY A 132 2.23 4.31 25.51
C GLY A 132 2.20 4.32 23.98
N PRO A 133 2.41 5.48 23.34
CA PRO A 133 2.51 5.59 21.89
C PRO A 133 3.59 4.66 21.34
N LEU A 134 3.31 4.05 20.20
CA LEU A 134 4.29 3.26 19.46
C LEU A 134 5.01 4.20 18.48
N PRO A 135 6.30 4.49 18.62
CA PRO A 135 7.01 5.24 17.57
C PRO A 135 7.29 4.32 16.37
N ASN A 136 7.43 4.91 15.18
CA ASN A 136 7.95 4.27 13.97
C ASN A 136 7.40 2.86 13.65
N LEU A 137 6.07 2.73 13.62
CA LEU A 137 5.40 1.45 13.29
C LEU A 137 5.89 0.86 11.98
N ILE A 138 6.02 1.67 10.91
CA ILE A 138 6.43 1.19 9.60
C ILE A 138 7.88 0.67 9.66
N GLY A 139 8.80 1.42 10.26
CA GLY A 139 10.19 0.97 10.43
C GLY A 139 10.28 -0.36 11.18
N HIS A 140 9.54 -0.53 12.28
CA HIS A 140 9.51 -1.82 12.99
C HIS A 140 9.03 -2.98 12.11
N LEU A 141 8.06 -2.76 11.21
CA LEU A 141 7.57 -3.79 10.29
C LEU A 141 8.61 -4.10 9.21
N GLU A 142 9.24 -3.08 8.66
CA GLU A 142 10.28 -3.21 7.64
C GLU A 142 11.51 -3.95 8.18
N ASP A 143 11.92 -3.70 9.42
CA ASP A 143 12.98 -4.46 10.10
C ASP A 143 12.64 -5.96 10.26
N GLN A 144 11.35 -6.29 10.31
CA GLN A 144 10.87 -7.68 10.33
C GLN A 144 10.62 -8.24 8.92
N GLY A 145 10.95 -7.51 7.85
CA GLY A 145 10.82 -7.95 6.47
C GLY A 145 9.43 -7.82 5.86
N VAL A 146 8.59 -6.96 6.42
CA VAL A 146 7.32 -6.57 5.82
C VAL A 146 7.53 -5.28 5.05
N LEU A 147 7.38 -5.35 3.73
CA LEU A 147 7.47 -4.16 2.90
C LEU A 147 6.16 -3.39 2.96
N VAL A 148 6.23 -2.05 3.06
CA VAL A 148 5.05 -1.20 2.96
C VAL A 148 5.10 -0.46 1.63
N ALA A 149 3.99 -0.46 0.89
CA ALA A 149 3.89 0.24 -0.39
C ALA A 149 2.59 1.03 -0.51
N LEU A 150 2.55 2.00 -1.42
CA LEU A 150 1.34 2.75 -1.70
C LEU A 150 0.51 2.06 -2.79
N VAL A 151 -0.81 2.03 -2.58
CA VAL A 151 -1.80 1.41 -3.49
C VAL A 151 -2.97 2.38 -3.71
N PRO A 152 -3.82 2.18 -4.74
CA PRO A 152 -4.77 3.22 -5.13
C PRO A 152 -6.03 3.30 -4.25
N GLN A 153 -6.77 2.20 -4.04
CA GLN A 153 -8.14 2.28 -3.49
C GLN A 153 -8.35 1.57 -2.15
N THR A 154 -7.68 0.45 -1.92
CA THR A 154 -7.99 -0.42 -0.77
C THR A 154 -6.70 -0.83 -0.08
N SER A 155 -6.53 -0.49 1.20
CA SER A 155 -5.39 -1.02 1.95
C SER A 155 -5.49 -2.53 2.07
N CYS A 156 -4.37 -3.24 1.97
CA CYS A 156 -4.33 -4.68 2.09
C CYS A 156 -3.03 -5.19 2.68
N ALA A 157 -3.09 -6.41 3.18
CA ALA A 157 -1.95 -7.26 3.44
C ALA A 157 -1.94 -8.37 2.37
N ALA A 158 -0.76 -8.67 1.83
CA ALA A 158 -0.55 -9.70 0.83
C ALA A 158 0.74 -10.49 1.13
N ASP A 159 0.60 -11.81 1.21
CA ASP A 159 1.74 -12.74 1.27
C ASP A 159 2.10 -13.20 -0.17
N LEU A 160 3.05 -12.48 -0.77
CA LEU A 160 3.50 -12.72 -2.14
C LEU A 160 4.65 -13.74 -2.16
N PRO A 161 4.89 -14.42 -3.30
CA PRO A 161 6.06 -15.27 -3.43
C PRO A 161 7.36 -14.47 -3.16
N GLY A 162 8.03 -14.80 -2.04
CA GLY A 162 9.30 -14.21 -1.62
C GLY A 162 9.20 -12.99 -0.71
N ASN A 163 8.05 -12.32 -0.60
CA ASN A 163 7.92 -11.10 0.20
C ASN A 163 6.52 -10.94 0.79
N THR A 164 6.46 -10.36 1.98
CA THR A 164 5.20 -9.96 2.62
C THR A 164 5.03 -8.45 2.47
N VAL A 165 3.86 -8.02 1.98
CA VAL A 165 3.60 -6.61 1.68
C VAL A 165 2.34 -6.14 2.41
N ILE A 166 2.41 -4.94 2.99
CA ILE A 166 1.25 -4.12 3.36
C ILE A 166 1.11 -2.97 2.36
N GLY A 167 0.05 -3.02 1.55
CA GLY A 167 -0.37 -1.92 0.71
C GLY A 167 -1.25 -0.93 1.49
N VAL A 168 -0.97 0.37 1.39
CA VAL A 168 -1.79 1.45 1.98
C VAL A 168 -2.24 2.47 0.96
N VAL A 169 -3.44 3.03 1.13
CA VAL A 169 -3.99 3.97 0.17
C VAL A 169 -3.14 5.24 0.12
N ALA A 170 -2.66 5.61 -1.07
CA ALA A 170 -1.74 6.74 -1.27
C ALA A 170 -2.28 8.07 -0.72
N THR A 171 -3.59 8.29 -0.80
CA THR A 171 -4.24 9.56 -0.44
C THR A 171 -4.58 9.68 1.05
N MET A 172 -4.31 8.66 1.87
CA MET A 172 -4.56 8.72 3.31
C MET A 172 -3.65 9.75 4.00
N SER A 173 -4.20 10.48 4.98
CA SER A 173 -3.41 11.25 5.95
C SER A 173 -2.46 10.33 6.73
N LEU A 174 -1.44 10.91 7.38
CA LEU A 174 -0.45 10.13 8.15
C LEU A 174 -1.12 9.27 9.25
N VAL A 175 -2.07 9.84 9.99
CA VAL A 175 -2.79 9.12 11.06
C VAL A 175 -3.70 8.00 10.53
N GLU A 176 -4.34 8.20 9.37
CA GLU A 176 -5.18 7.17 8.74
C GLU A 176 -4.31 6.03 8.18
N ARG A 177 -3.19 6.37 7.55
CA ARG A 177 -2.21 5.40 7.04
C ARG A 177 -1.65 4.55 8.18
N ARG A 178 -1.27 5.18 9.30
CA ARG A 178 -0.75 4.48 10.48
C ARG A 178 -1.75 3.48 11.05
N TRP A 179 -3.02 3.88 11.14
CA TRP A 179 -4.10 2.97 11.54
C TRP A 179 -4.25 1.79 10.55
N ALA A 180 -4.32 2.09 9.26
CA ALA A 180 -4.42 1.08 8.21
C ALA A 180 -3.25 0.08 8.29
N VAL A 181 -2.00 0.53 8.44
CA VAL A 181 -0.83 -0.35 8.57
C VAL A 181 -0.99 -1.29 9.76
N ALA A 182 -1.37 -0.79 10.93
CA ALA A 182 -1.58 -1.63 12.12
C ALA A 182 -2.72 -2.65 11.93
N GLU A 183 -3.80 -2.27 11.26
CA GLU A 183 -4.92 -3.17 10.97
C GLU A 183 -4.53 -4.26 9.97
N GLN A 184 -3.86 -3.91 8.86
CA GLN A 184 -3.36 -4.89 7.89
C GLN A 184 -2.28 -5.80 8.49
N PHE A 185 -1.47 -5.29 9.43
CA PHE A 185 -0.55 -6.14 10.16
C PHE A 185 -1.29 -7.19 11.00
N GLY A 186 -2.39 -6.80 11.64
CA GLY A 186 -3.29 -7.73 12.31
C GLY A 186 -3.87 -8.80 11.36
N HIS A 187 -4.19 -8.43 10.11
CA HIS A 187 -4.61 -9.41 9.09
C HIS A 187 -3.51 -10.44 8.77
N LEU A 188 -2.24 -10.02 8.65
CA LEU A 188 -1.12 -10.94 8.40
C LEU A 188 -0.90 -11.93 9.54
N LEU A 189 -1.00 -11.45 10.78
CA LEU A 189 -0.64 -12.26 11.94
C LEU A 189 -1.74 -13.20 12.39
N SER A 190 -3.00 -12.78 12.28
CA SER A 190 -4.10 -13.50 12.92
C SER A 190 -4.80 -14.48 11.99
N GLY A 191 -4.65 -14.34 10.66
CA GLY A 191 -5.34 -15.18 9.66
C GLY A 191 -6.87 -15.22 9.82
N SER A 192 -7.42 -14.32 10.63
CA SER A 192 -8.80 -14.31 11.10
C SER A 192 -9.50 -13.02 10.65
N GLY A 193 -10.84 -13.02 10.62
CA GLY A 193 -11.66 -11.93 10.09
C GLY A 193 -11.39 -10.52 10.66
N HIS A 194 -11.94 -9.51 9.97
CA HIS A 194 -11.69 -8.08 10.20
C HIS A 194 -11.75 -7.62 11.67
N ALA A 195 -12.71 -8.13 12.47
CA ALA A 195 -12.86 -7.70 13.87
C ALA A 195 -11.62 -7.99 14.73
N SER A 196 -10.94 -9.11 14.48
CA SER A 196 -9.69 -9.50 15.14
C SER A 196 -8.54 -8.54 14.77
N ALA A 197 -8.41 -8.19 13.49
CA ALA A 197 -7.41 -7.24 13.01
C ALA A 197 -7.60 -5.84 13.63
N THR A 198 -8.84 -5.35 13.72
CA THR A 198 -9.13 -4.07 14.37
C THR A 198 -8.80 -4.10 15.87
N ALA A 199 -9.17 -5.17 16.59
CA ALA A 199 -8.83 -5.31 17.99
C ALA A 199 -7.31 -5.38 18.22
N PHE A 200 -6.58 -6.07 17.33
CA PHE A 200 -5.11 -6.08 17.31
C PHE A 200 -4.56 -4.67 17.12
N ALA A 201 -4.98 -3.94 16.07
CA ALA A 201 -4.48 -2.60 15.77
C ALA A 201 -4.71 -1.64 16.94
N ALA A 202 -5.92 -1.70 17.51
CA ALA A 202 -6.31 -0.89 18.64
C ALA A 202 -5.43 -1.18 19.87
N GLU A 203 -5.15 -2.45 20.20
CA GLU A 203 -4.28 -2.81 21.34
C GLU A 203 -2.80 -2.48 21.06
N LEU A 204 -2.35 -2.64 19.81
CA LEU A 204 -0.99 -2.33 19.40
C LEU A 204 -0.70 -0.83 19.50
N LEU A 205 -1.61 0.01 19.01
CA LEU A 205 -1.41 1.46 18.93
C LEU A 205 -1.82 2.19 20.21
N MET A 206 -2.86 1.73 20.90
CA MET A 206 -3.38 2.38 22.10
C MET A 206 -3.55 1.36 23.24
N PRO A 207 -2.47 0.81 23.85
CA PRO A 207 -2.59 -0.24 24.87
C PRO A 207 -3.58 0.14 25.99
N ALA A 208 -4.35 -0.84 26.49
CA ALA A 208 -5.47 -0.56 27.41
C ALA A 208 -5.04 0.16 28.70
N ASP A 209 -3.93 -0.30 29.29
CA ASP A 209 -3.25 0.30 30.43
C ASP A 209 -2.81 1.74 30.13
N ALA A 210 -2.17 1.98 28.98
CA ALA A 210 -1.72 3.31 28.62
C ALA A 210 -2.89 4.28 28.35
N LEU A 211 -3.97 3.78 27.73
CA LEU A 211 -5.17 4.56 27.44
C LEU A 211 -5.94 4.92 28.72
N ALA A 212 -5.93 4.06 29.74
CA ALA A 212 -6.55 4.35 31.04
C ALA A 212 -5.87 5.52 31.77
N CYS A 213 -4.57 5.73 31.56
CA CYS A 213 -3.79 6.79 32.22
C CYS A 213 -3.64 8.04 31.34
N ALA A 214 -4.38 8.14 30.24
CA ALA A 214 -4.00 8.97 29.10
C ALA A 214 -4.46 10.43 29.14
N GLY A 215 -5.27 10.79 30.14
CA GLY A 215 -6.06 12.03 30.15
C GLY A 215 -7.46 11.81 29.58
N ARG A 216 -8.29 12.87 29.61
CA ARG A 216 -9.71 12.77 29.21
C ARG A 216 -10.03 13.41 27.86
N ASP A 217 -9.21 14.33 27.35
CA ASP A 217 -9.51 15.03 26.08
C ASP A 217 -9.20 14.13 24.87
N PRO A 218 -10.23 13.67 24.13
CA PRO A 218 -10.01 12.74 23.03
C PRO A 218 -9.08 13.27 21.93
N VAL A 219 -9.06 14.58 21.64
CA VAL A 219 -8.24 15.15 20.56
C VAL A 219 -6.76 15.09 20.96
N GLU A 220 -6.42 15.58 22.15
CA GLU A 220 -5.05 15.57 22.68
C GLU A 220 -4.54 14.13 22.82
N VAL A 221 -5.37 13.21 23.34
CA VAL A 221 -4.97 11.81 23.47
C VAL A 221 -4.75 11.18 22.09
N ALA A 222 -5.65 11.37 21.12
CA ALA A 222 -5.45 10.83 19.76
C ALA A 222 -4.19 11.38 19.10
N ALA A 223 -3.92 12.67 19.24
CA ALA A 223 -2.69 13.28 18.71
C ALA A 223 -1.45 12.64 19.33
N ARG A 224 -1.42 12.45 20.65
CA ARG A 224 -0.29 11.82 21.36
C ARG A 224 -0.03 10.38 20.91
N PHE A 225 -1.07 9.60 20.64
CA PHE A 225 -0.91 8.21 20.16
C PHE A 225 -0.77 8.12 18.63
N GLY A 226 -0.94 9.23 17.91
CA GLY A 226 -0.89 9.28 16.45
C GLY A 226 -2.04 8.52 15.78
N VAL A 227 -3.25 8.53 16.34
CA VAL A 227 -4.38 7.76 15.79
C VAL A 227 -5.58 8.64 15.45
N PRO A 228 -6.50 8.19 14.57
CA PRO A 228 -7.75 8.91 14.35
C PRO A 228 -8.62 8.97 15.62
N VAL A 229 -9.24 10.12 15.87
CA VAL A 229 -10.07 10.38 17.06
C VAL A 229 -11.24 9.38 17.17
N ASP A 230 -11.89 9.03 16.05
CA ASP A 230 -13.01 8.06 16.05
C ASP A 230 -12.56 6.66 16.49
N ARG A 231 -11.36 6.22 16.08
CA ARG A 231 -10.77 4.92 16.45
C ARG A 231 -10.46 4.89 17.94
N LEU A 232 -9.88 5.97 18.47
CA LEU A 232 -9.64 6.16 19.91
C LEU A 232 -10.95 6.14 20.71
N THR A 233 -11.97 6.87 20.28
CA THR A 233 -13.26 6.94 20.99
C THR A 233 -13.96 5.58 21.05
N ARG A 234 -13.98 4.80 19.95
CA ARG A 234 -14.56 3.44 19.99
C ARG A 234 -13.81 2.52 20.91
N ARG A 235 -12.47 2.57 20.90
CA ARG A 235 -11.65 1.78 21.82
C ARG A 235 -11.92 2.14 23.28
N ALA A 236 -12.00 3.43 23.60
CA ALA A 236 -12.27 3.88 24.97
C ALA A 236 -13.65 3.39 25.44
N ARG A 237 -14.67 3.48 24.59
CA ARG A 237 -16.00 2.88 24.85
C ARG A 237 -15.92 1.38 25.10
N ALA A 238 -15.21 0.61 24.27
CA ALA A 238 -15.07 -0.83 24.45
C ALA A 238 -14.38 -1.21 25.78
N LEU A 239 -13.54 -0.33 26.33
CA LEU A 239 -12.84 -0.52 27.61
C LEU A 239 -13.56 0.13 28.81
N GLY A 240 -14.71 0.78 28.61
CA GLY A 240 -15.39 1.53 29.67
C GLY A 240 -14.65 2.79 30.16
N ILE A 241 -13.75 3.35 29.35
CA ILE A 241 -12.99 4.56 29.68
C ILE A 241 -13.80 5.79 29.26
N ARG A 242 -14.05 6.70 30.23
CA ARG A 242 -14.75 7.97 29.97
C ARG A 242 -13.79 9.05 29.47
N LEU A 243 -13.94 9.40 28.20
CA LEU A 243 -13.33 10.57 27.57
C LEU A 243 -14.28 11.77 27.71
N ARG A 244 -13.73 12.97 27.96
CA ARG A 244 -14.46 14.23 28.02
C ARG A 244 -13.67 15.30 27.28
N THR A 245 -14.31 15.93 26.30
CA THR A 245 -13.79 17.15 25.69
C THR A 245 -13.78 18.23 26.76
N VAL A 246 -12.62 18.85 26.99
CA VAL A 246 -12.53 20.04 27.81
C VAL A 246 -13.02 21.17 26.92
N ALA A 247 -14.19 21.75 27.22
CA ALA A 247 -14.64 22.96 26.52
C ALA A 247 -13.60 24.07 26.78
N GLY A 248 -12.75 24.33 25.78
CA GLY A 248 -11.83 25.46 25.78
C GLY A 248 -12.50 26.66 25.14
N ASP A 249 -12.72 27.70 25.94
CA ASP A 249 -12.88 29.08 25.53
C ASP A 249 -11.93 29.46 24.37
N GLY A 250 -12.47 29.44 23.14
CA GLY A 250 -12.22 30.37 22.02
C GLY A 250 -10.82 30.95 21.78
N GLY A 251 -9.74 30.22 22.05
CA GLY A 251 -8.39 30.63 21.72
C GLY A 251 -7.83 29.72 20.63
N VAL A 252 -7.78 30.25 19.41
CA VAL A 252 -6.92 29.81 18.30
C VAL A 252 -5.54 29.36 18.84
N ALA A 253 -5.40 28.06 19.10
CA ALA A 253 -4.12 27.45 19.40
C ALA A 253 -3.34 27.35 18.10
N GLU A 254 -2.48 28.34 17.89
CA GLU A 254 -1.23 28.20 17.16
C GLU A 254 -0.57 26.84 17.47
N ASP A 255 -0.56 25.99 16.44
CA ASP A 255 0.38 24.92 16.10
C ASP A 255 1.55 24.74 17.08
N SER A 256 1.24 24.20 18.25
CA SER A 256 2.22 23.75 19.23
C SER A 256 2.61 22.33 18.89
N GLY A 257 3.61 22.23 18.00
CA GLY A 257 4.66 21.23 18.06
C GLY A 257 4.18 19.82 18.36
N VAL A 258 3.64 19.17 17.32
CA VAL A 258 3.79 17.74 17.07
C VAL A 258 5.04 17.21 17.80
N ALA A 259 4.85 16.50 18.92
CA ALA A 259 5.82 15.53 19.38
C ALA A 259 6.20 14.66 18.18
N ASP A 260 7.38 14.97 17.62
CA ASP A 260 8.35 14.34 16.71
C ASP A 260 8.33 12.79 16.53
N GLY A 261 7.22 12.11 16.83
CA GLY A 261 6.96 10.71 16.54
C GLY A 261 6.20 10.48 15.23
N GLY A 262 5.80 11.54 14.52
CA GLY A 262 4.96 11.48 13.32
C GLY A 262 5.68 11.65 11.99
N ALA A 263 6.93 12.17 11.98
CA ALA A 263 7.68 12.38 10.73
C ALA A 263 8.41 11.12 10.23
N ALA A 264 8.47 10.06 11.04
CA ALA A 264 9.27 8.85 10.77
C ALA A 264 8.46 7.63 10.27
N ASP A 265 7.14 7.76 10.09
CA ASP A 265 6.26 6.64 9.67
C ASP A 265 6.02 6.66 8.15
N ALA A 266 7.09 6.79 7.37
CA ALA A 266 7.05 6.68 5.90
C ALA A 266 7.60 5.30 5.48
N PRO A 267 7.06 4.68 4.41
CA PRO A 267 7.67 3.49 3.83
C PRO A 267 9.05 3.83 3.25
N GLU A 268 10.11 3.16 3.72
CA GLU A 268 11.49 3.44 3.28
C GLU A 268 12.16 2.22 2.65
N ALA A 269 11.89 1.00 3.14
CA ALA A 269 12.67 -0.18 2.77
C ALA A 269 12.62 -0.50 1.27
N LEU A 270 11.44 -0.38 0.65
CA LEU A 270 11.31 -0.61 -0.78
C LEU A 270 12.08 0.44 -1.60
N LEU A 271 12.00 1.71 -1.21
CA LEU A 271 12.69 2.81 -1.88
C LEU A 271 14.21 2.69 -1.72
N GLU A 272 14.70 2.33 -0.54
CA GLU A 272 16.11 2.06 -0.28
C GLU A 272 16.60 0.90 -1.15
N ALA A 273 15.87 -0.21 -1.18
CA ALA A 273 16.23 -1.36 -2.01
C ALA A 273 16.28 -0.99 -3.51
N THR A 274 15.36 -0.16 -3.98
CA THR A 274 15.38 0.27 -5.39
C THR A 274 16.57 1.19 -5.68
N ARG A 275 16.97 2.05 -4.74
CA ARG A 275 18.17 2.91 -4.88
C ARG A 275 19.49 2.13 -4.80
N MET A 276 19.52 1.01 -4.08
CA MET A 276 20.67 0.11 -4.10
C MET A 276 20.76 -0.67 -5.43
N ALA A 277 19.61 -1.03 -6.01
CA ALA A 277 19.53 -1.79 -7.26
C ALA A 277 19.81 -0.97 -8.51
N PHE A 278 19.45 0.32 -8.52
CA PHE A 278 19.40 1.15 -9.74
C PHE A 278 19.94 2.56 -9.47
N ALA A 279 20.65 3.13 -10.44
CA ALA A 279 21.13 4.52 -10.36
C ALA A 279 19.99 5.52 -10.43
N ASP A 280 19.02 5.31 -11.33
CA ASP A 280 17.78 6.07 -11.43
C ASP A 280 16.56 5.12 -11.39
N PRO A 281 16.07 4.77 -10.18
CA PRO A 281 15.11 3.68 -9.99
C PRO A 281 13.83 3.79 -10.81
N VAL A 282 13.22 4.98 -10.88
CA VAL A 282 11.91 5.16 -11.53
C VAL A 282 11.98 4.88 -13.03
N PRO A 283 12.82 5.55 -13.84
CA PRO A 283 12.90 5.30 -15.28
C PRO A 283 13.44 3.91 -15.62
N GLU A 284 14.43 3.41 -14.88
CA GLU A 284 15.00 2.08 -15.14
C GLU A 284 13.95 0.98 -14.92
N LEU A 285 13.23 1.01 -13.79
CA LEU A 285 12.14 0.07 -13.53
C LEU A 285 10.98 0.24 -14.52
N ALA A 286 10.62 1.48 -14.88
CA ALA A 286 9.57 1.70 -15.87
C ALA A 286 9.94 1.13 -17.25
N ALA A 287 11.19 1.28 -17.67
CA ALA A 287 11.69 0.67 -18.90
C ALA A 287 11.68 -0.87 -18.82
N ALA A 288 12.21 -1.45 -17.74
CA ALA A 288 12.28 -2.90 -17.56
C ALA A 288 10.88 -3.53 -17.55
N LEU A 289 9.95 -2.88 -16.85
CA LEU A 289 8.58 -3.34 -16.67
C LEU A 289 7.61 -2.83 -17.74
N ARG A 290 8.11 -2.10 -18.75
CA ARG A 290 7.31 -1.55 -19.86
C ARG A 290 6.07 -0.78 -19.37
N VAL A 291 6.21 -0.03 -18.28
CA VAL A 291 5.17 0.83 -17.69
C VAL A 291 5.55 2.29 -17.79
N ARG A 292 4.61 3.20 -17.49
CA ARG A 292 4.93 4.63 -17.39
C ARG A 292 5.69 4.91 -16.08
N PRO A 293 6.64 5.87 -16.06
CA PRO A 293 7.32 6.29 -14.84
C PRO A 293 6.36 6.68 -13.70
N ARG A 294 5.21 7.29 -14.02
CA ARG A 294 4.16 7.64 -13.04
C ARG A 294 3.65 6.45 -12.23
N ALA A 295 3.53 5.26 -12.84
CA ALA A 295 3.05 4.07 -12.16
C ALA A 295 4.09 3.57 -11.14
N ILE A 296 5.38 3.57 -11.51
CA ILE A 296 6.46 3.21 -10.58
C ILE A 296 6.57 4.23 -9.44
N ALA A 297 6.56 5.53 -9.76
CA ALA A 297 6.64 6.59 -8.76
C ALA A 297 5.50 6.51 -7.73
N GLY A 298 4.29 6.19 -8.18
CA GLY A 298 3.14 6.00 -7.31
C GLY A 298 3.33 4.84 -6.32
N LEU A 299 3.80 3.68 -6.80
CA LEU A 299 4.09 2.52 -5.94
C LEU A 299 5.21 2.78 -4.92
N LEU A 300 6.26 3.51 -5.33
CA LEU A 300 7.40 3.86 -4.48
C LEU A 300 7.15 5.05 -3.55
N GLY A 301 5.99 5.73 -3.67
CA GLY A 301 5.70 6.94 -2.91
C GLY A 301 6.64 8.11 -3.21
N VAL A 302 7.23 8.13 -4.40
CA VAL A 302 8.11 9.21 -4.85
C VAL A 302 7.27 10.21 -5.62
N VAL A 303 7.36 11.50 -5.27
CA VAL A 303 6.79 12.54 -6.12
C VAL A 303 7.66 12.57 -7.38
N PRO A 304 7.11 12.32 -8.59
CA PRO A 304 7.90 12.44 -9.80
C PRO A 304 8.50 13.85 -9.83
N ALA A 305 9.80 13.97 -10.12
CA ALA A 305 10.37 15.29 -10.40
C ALA A 305 9.52 15.91 -11.51
N THR A 306 8.76 16.95 -11.17
CA THR A 306 8.09 17.77 -12.18
C THR A 306 9.24 18.31 -13.01
N VAL A 307 9.47 17.75 -14.20
CA VAL A 307 10.37 18.37 -15.18
C VAL A 307 9.73 19.73 -15.45
N GLY A 308 10.24 20.75 -14.76
CA GLY A 308 9.87 22.13 -14.99
C GLY A 308 9.93 22.35 -16.50
N ARG A 309 8.78 22.65 -17.09
CA ARG A 309 8.60 23.09 -18.48
C ARG A 309 9.53 24.26 -18.91
N HIS A 310 10.40 24.74 -18.02
CA HIS A 310 11.29 25.87 -18.22
C HIS A 310 12.76 25.51 -18.46
N LEU A 311 13.22 24.26 -18.32
CA LEU A 311 14.65 23.95 -18.49
C LEU A 311 14.89 22.72 -19.38
N THR A 312 15.44 22.98 -20.57
CA THR A 312 16.02 21.99 -21.48
C THR A 312 17.43 21.63 -20.99
N ALA A 313 17.73 20.35 -20.78
CA ALA A 313 19.08 19.90 -20.46
C ALA A 313 20.03 20.18 -21.64
N VAL A 314 21.14 20.88 -21.38
CA VAL A 314 22.28 21.02 -22.29
C VAL A 314 23.40 20.09 -21.79
N ARG A 315 23.41 18.84 -22.28
CA ARG A 315 24.55 18.01 -22.73
C ARG A 315 24.33 16.53 -22.46
#